data_AF-N8RHE4-F1
#
_entry.id   AF-N8RHE4-F1
#
_cell.length_a   1.000
_cell.length_b   1.000
_cell.length_c   1.000
_cell.angle_alpha   90.00
_cell.angle_beta   90.00
_cell.angle_gamma   90.00
#
_symmetry.space_group_name_H-M   'P 1'
#
loop_
_entity.id
_entity.type
_entity.pdbx_description
1 polymer ?
#
loop_
_entity_poly.entity_id
_entity_poly.type
_entity_poly.pdbx_seq_one_letter_code
_entity_poly.pdbx_strand_id
1 'polypeptide(L)'
;MGFLMTEPNSIRCTQLAETYNISHDSVNRFLEREDYTPHDLYQEAIQHIDNNKLIVSIDDTVLDKPYSQHMDLVSYFWSGKHHRSVKGINLITLYATDQNGRNIPINFRIYDKSEGKTKNDYFMDMLSEVLNWGQRFNLLQGQVVWLKDFGFVQLFKTQLKEQQRFHIVHQDEDDLLSFEGFHELHSSYWKI
;
A
#
# COMPACT_ATOMS: atom_id res chain seq x y z
N MET A 1 -1.14 -19.13 -1.69
CA MET A 1 -1.64 -17.80 -1.31
C MET A 1 -3.09 -17.50 -1.72
N GLY A 2 -3.70 -18.22 -2.68
CA GLY A 2 -5.05 -17.87 -3.19
C GLY A 2 -6.21 -17.89 -2.18
N PHE A 3 -6.16 -18.71 -1.13
CA PHE A 3 -7.27 -18.80 -0.15
C PHE A 3 -7.47 -17.51 0.66
N LEU A 4 -6.37 -16.88 1.12
CA LEU A 4 -6.45 -15.63 1.89
C LEU A 4 -6.99 -14.46 1.05
N MET A 5 -6.84 -14.53 -0.28
CA MET A 5 -7.36 -13.52 -1.19
C MET A 5 -8.82 -13.77 -1.62
N THR A 6 -9.38 -14.94 -1.35
CA THR A 6 -10.71 -15.35 -1.85
C THR A 6 -11.78 -15.45 -0.78
N GLU A 7 -11.42 -15.57 0.51
CA GLU A 7 -12.38 -15.81 1.59
C GLU A 7 -12.45 -14.64 2.62
N PRO A 8 -13.20 -13.55 2.34
CA PRO A 8 -13.18 -12.33 3.15
C PRO A 8 -13.92 -12.43 4.49
N ASN A 9 -14.84 -13.40 4.64
CA ASN A 9 -15.79 -13.42 5.77
C ASN A 9 -15.44 -14.39 6.90
N SER A 10 -14.56 -15.37 6.66
CA SER A 10 -14.26 -16.42 7.65
C SER A 10 -12.80 -16.87 7.63
N ILE A 11 -11.88 -15.90 7.70
CA ILE A 11 -10.43 -16.15 7.74
C ILE A 11 -10.06 -16.82 9.07
N ARG A 12 -10.14 -18.16 9.12
CA ARG A 12 -9.75 -18.98 10.27
C ARG A 12 -8.89 -20.13 9.76
N CYS A 13 -7.86 -20.48 10.52
CA CYS A 13 -7.03 -21.65 10.24
C CYS A 13 -7.87 -22.95 10.17
N THR A 14 -9.01 -23.02 10.87
CA THR A 14 -9.93 -24.19 10.82
C THR A 14 -10.64 -24.27 9.48
N GLN A 15 -11.11 -23.14 8.96
CA GLN A 15 -11.78 -23.08 7.66
C GLN A 15 -10.81 -23.41 6.52
N LEU A 16 -9.58 -22.90 6.62
CA LEU A 16 -8.51 -23.23 5.68
C LEU A 16 -8.17 -24.72 5.74
N ALA A 17 -8.06 -25.28 6.95
CA ALA A 17 -7.80 -26.70 7.16
C ALA A 17 -8.89 -27.59 6.54
N GLU A 18 -10.17 -27.25 6.73
CA GLU A 18 -11.30 -27.95 6.14
C GLU A 18 -11.29 -27.87 4.61
N THR A 19 -11.04 -26.68 4.05
CA THR A 19 -11.05 -26.46 2.59
C THR A 19 -9.96 -27.26 1.88
N TYR A 20 -8.77 -27.34 2.49
CA TYR A 20 -7.64 -28.11 1.94
C TYR A 20 -7.57 -29.54 2.47
N ASN A 21 -8.53 -29.96 3.30
CA ASN A 21 -8.56 -31.27 3.97
C ASN A 21 -7.24 -31.62 4.67
N ILE A 22 -6.66 -30.65 5.38
CA ILE A 22 -5.42 -30.77 6.17
C ILE A 22 -5.72 -30.53 7.65
N SER A 23 -4.75 -30.83 8.53
CA SER A 23 -4.92 -30.53 9.96
C SER A 23 -4.76 -29.03 10.23
N HIS A 24 -5.54 -28.51 11.18
CA HIS A 24 -5.37 -27.14 11.68
C HIS A 24 -3.94 -26.87 12.19
N ASP A 25 -3.33 -27.86 12.84
CA ASP A 25 -1.95 -27.74 13.33
C ASP A 25 -0.93 -27.66 12.20
N SER A 26 -1.23 -28.25 11.03
CA SER A 26 -0.40 -28.08 9.83
C SER A 26 -0.49 -26.65 9.29
N VAL A 27 -1.67 -26.04 9.37
CA VAL A 27 -1.88 -24.62 8.99
C VAL A 27 -1.11 -23.70 9.94
N ASN A 28 -1.22 -23.90 11.25
CA ASN A 28 -0.48 -23.08 12.21
C ASN A 28 1.03 -23.22 12.02
N ARG A 29 1.54 -24.45 11.88
CA ARG A 29 2.97 -24.68 11.61
C ARG A 29 3.44 -24.06 10.30
N PHE A 30 2.58 -24.02 9.29
CA PHE A 30 2.88 -23.32 8.05
C PHE A 30 3.00 -21.81 8.30
N LEU A 31 2.01 -21.20 8.96
CA LEU A 31 2.03 -19.75 9.25
C LEU A 31 3.18 -19.34 10.19
N GLU A 32 3.60 -20.22 11.09
CA GLU A 32 4.75 -19.98 12.00
C GLU A 32 6.11 -20.17 11.31
N ARG A 33 6.15 -20.93 10.20
CA ARG A 33 7.38 -21.23 9.46
C ARG A 33 7.62 -20.26 8.32
N GLU A 34 6.57 -19.90 7.58
CA GLU A 34 6.68 -19.02 6.43
C GLU A 34 6.81 -17.57 6.88
N ASP A 35 7.83 -16.87 6.38
CA ASP A 35 8.05 -15.45 6.63
C ASP A 35 7.76 -14.67 5.34
N TYR A 36 6.47 -14.53 5.02
CA TYR A 36 6.05 -13.83 3.81
C TYR A 36 6.36 -12.35 3.90
N THR A 37 7.22 -11.89 3.00
CA THR A 37 7.60 -10.49 2.88
C THR A 37 6.69 -9.75 1.90
N PRO A 38 6.67 -8.41 1.97
CA PRO A 38 5.98 -7.61 0.97
C PRO A 38 6.53 -7.80 -0.46
N HIS A 39 7.79 -8.21 -0.60
CA HIS A 39 8.36 -8.54 -1.91
C HIS A 39 7.74 -9.82 -2.50
N ASP A 40 7.46 -10.82 -1.67
CA ASP A 40 6.79 -12.05 -2.11
C ASP A 40 5.37 -11.76 -2.61
N LEU A 41 4.65 -10.86 -1.92
CA LEU A 41 3.35 -10.37 -2.39
C LEU A 41 3.50 -9.70 -3.76
N TYR A 42 4.46 -8.78 -3.92
CA TYR A 42 4.67 -8.08 -5.17
C TYR A 42 4.96 -9.03 -6.33
N GLN A 43 5.86 -9.99 -6.14
CA GLN A 43 6.25 -10.95 -7.17
C GLN A 43 5.07 -11.80 -7.66
N GLU A 44 4.17 -12.21 -6.76
CA GLU A 44 2.96 -12.93 -7.13
C GLU A 44 1.94 -12.00 -7.78
N ALA A 45 1.64 -10.87 -7.13
CA ALA A 45 0.58 -9.95 -7.52
C ALA A 45 0.80 -9.39 -8.93
N ILE A 46 2.01 -8.94 -9.25
CA ILE A 46 2.29 -8.24 -10.52
C ILE A 46 2.07 -9.12 -11.76
N GLN A 47 2.07 -10.44 -11.61
CA GLN A 47 1.78 -11.40 -12.68
C GLN A 47 0.31 -11.37 -13.11
N HIS A 48 -0.56 -10.83 -12.26
CA HIS A 48 -2.00 -10.83 -12.44
C HIS A 48 -2.56 -9.47 -12.89
N ILE A 49 -1.73 -8.52 -13.34
CA ILE A 49 -2.18 -7.19 -13.77
C ILE A 49 -1.41 -6.70 -15.01
N ASP A 50 -2.05 -5.88 -15.85
CA ASP A 50 -1.32 -5.22 -16.95
C ASP A 50 -0.37 -4.16 -16.39
N ASN A 51 0.92 -4.44 -16.49
CA ASN A 51 1.97 -3.63 -15.89
C ASN A 51 2.46 -2.45 -16.76
N ASN A 52 1.77 -2.14 -17.87
CA ASN A 52 2.21 -1.08 -18.78
C ASN A 52 1.96 0.33 -18.22
N LYS A 53 0.79 0.55 -17.60
CA LYS A 53 0.42 1.78 -16.89
C LYS A 53 -0.45 1.44 -15.69
N LEU A 54 0.07 1.69 -14.50
CA LEU A 54 -0.62 1.44 -13.24
C LEU A 54 -0.91 2.76 -12.55
N ILE A 55 -2.06 2.86 -11.90
CA ILE A 55 -2.37 3.88 -10.89
C ILE A 55 -2.13 3.23 -9.53
N VAL A 56 -1.47 3.95 -8.62
CA VAL A 56 -1.20 3.44 -7.28
C VAL A 56 -2.11 4.13 -6.28
N SER A 57 -2.75 3.37 -5.39
CA SER A 57 -3.54 3.92 -4.29
C SER A 57 -3.11 3.28 -2.98
N ILE A 58 -3.22 4.05 -1.90
CA ILE A 58 -2.98 3.58 -0.55
C ILE A 58 -4.29 3.55 0.22
N ASP A 59 -4.52 2.46 0.94
CA ASP A 59 -5.59 2.37 1.91
C ASP A 59 -5.11 1.72 3.21
N ASP A 60 -5.80 2.03 4.30
CA ASP A 60 -5.50 1.47 5.62
C ASP A 60 -6.75 0.86 6.25
N THR A 61 -6.62 -0.35 6.74
CA THR A 61 -7.69 -1.08 7.42
C THR A 61 -7.28 -1.42 8.85
N VAL A 62 -8.16 -1.16 9.81
CA VAL A 62 -7.99 -1.61 11.18
C VAL A 62 -8.60 -2.99 11.34
N LEU A 63 -7.78 -3.98 11.65
CA LEU A 63 -8.20 -5.31 12.06
C LEU A 63 -8.53 -5.27 13.55
N ASP A 64 -9.82 -5.29 13.85
CA ASP A 64 -10.33 -5.23 15.22
C ASP A 64 -9.81 -6.40 16.07
N LYS A 65 -9.22 -6.07 17.22
CA LYS A 65 -8.73 -7.03 18.22
C LYS A 65 -9.19 -6.63 19.62
N PRO A 66 -10.53 -6.58 19.87
CA PRO A 66 -11.09 -6.04 21.11
C PRO A 66 -10.66 -6.82 22.36
N TYR A 67 -10.35 -8.11 22.22
CA TYR A 67 -9.97 -8.99 23.33
C TYR A 67 -8.45 -9.16 23.49
N SER A 68 -7.63 -8.58 22.62
CA SER A 68 -6.16 -8.69 22.77
C SER A 68 -5.70 -7.85 23.95
N GLN A 69 -4.96 -8.45 24.89
CA GLN A 69 -4.52 -7.77 26.12
C GLN A 69 -3.12 -7.18 25.99
N HIS A 70 -2.18 -7.89 25.33
CA HIS A 70 -0.77 -7.49 25.21
C HIS A 70 -0.15 -8.01 23.91
N MET A 71 0.01 -7.13 22.91
CA MET A 71 0.81 -7.35 21.71
C MET A 71 1.34 -5.97 21.28
N ASP A 72 2.63 -5.88 20.95
CA ASP A 72 3.31 -4.59 20.68
C ASP A 72 2.66 -3.80 19.54
N LEU A 73 2.10 -4.49 18.54
CA LEU A 73 1.44 -3.91 17.37
C LEU A 73 -0.05 -3.58 17.57
N VAL A 74 -0.65 -4.00 18.69
CA VAL A 74 -2.07 -3.71 18.96
C VAL A 74 -2.19 -2.35 19.62
N SER A 75 -2.91 -1.44 18.96
CA SER A 75 -3.14 -0.11 19.48
C SER A 75 -4.56 0.38 19.20
N TYR A 76 -4.88 1.58 19.70
CA TYR A 76 -6.13 2.26 19.38
C TYR A 76 -5.99 3.04 18.08
N PHE A 77 -6.91 2.79 17.15
CA PHE A 77 -7.00 3.45 15.85
C PHE A 77 -8.44 3.90 15.60
N TRP A 78 -8.61 5.03 14.93
CA TRP A 78 -9.95 5.47 14.52
C TRP A 78 -10.50 4.50 13.48
N SER A 79 -11.67 3.92 13.73
CA SER A 79 -12.38 3.10 12.76
C SER A 79 -13.54 3.90 12.18
N GLY A 80 -13.50 4.15 10.87
CA GLY A 80 -14.61 4.78 10.15
C GLY A 80 -15.89 3.96 10.24
N LYS A 81 -15.78 2.62 10.24
CA LYS A 81 -16.93 1.71 10.40
C LYS A 81 -17.64 1.90 11.75
N HIS A 82 -16.86 2.00 12.82
CA HIS A 82 -17.41 2.11 14.19
C HIS A 82 -17.62 3.55 14.66
N HIS A 83 -17.18 4.54 13.88
CA HIS A 83 -17.19 5.97 14.23
C HIS A 83 -16.55 6.26 15.61
N ARG A 84 -15.53 5.47 15.97
CA ARG A 84 -14.81 5.59 17.25
C ARG A 84 -13.42 4.97 17.14
N SER A 85 -12.56 5.28 18.11
CA SER A 85 -11.31 4.55 18.32
C SER A 85 -11.60 3.11 18.75
N VAL A 86 -11.06 2.15 18.01
CA VAL A 86 -11.14 0.72 18.29
C VAL A 86 -9.74 0.17 18.54
N LYS A 87 -9.67 -0.87 19.39
CA LYS A 87 -8.43 -1.60 19.64
C LYS A 87 -8.20 -2.60 18.52
N GLY A 88 -7.07 -2.53 17.84
CA GLY A 88 -6.80 -3.36 16.67
C GLY A 88 -5.37 -3.26 16.16
N ILE A 89 -5.13 -3.86 15.01
CA ILE A 89 -3.88 -3.79 14.24
C ILE A 89 -4.19 -3.01 12.97
N ASN A 90 -3.43 -1.96 12.66
CA ASN A 90 -3.63 -1.20 11.43
C ASN A 90 -2.74 -1.76 10.31
N LEU A 91 -3.37 -2.23 9.24
CA LEU A 91 -2.74 -2.75 8.04
C LEU A 91 -2.84 -1.69 6.94
N ILE A 92 -1.69 -1.23 6.47
CA ILE A 92 -1.56 -0.32 5.34
C ILE A 92 -1.31 -1.16 4.10
N THR A 93 -2.09 -0.94 3.04
CA THR A 93 -1.99 -1.69 1.78
C THR A 93 -1.79 -0.73 0.62
N LEU A 94 -0.82 -1.04 -0.23
CA LEU A 94 -0.60 -0.36 -1.49
C LEU A 94 -1.23 -1.17 -2.62
N TYR A 95 -2.16 -0.57 -3.34
CA TYR A 95 -2.85 -1.17 -4.46
C TYR A 95 -2.35 -0.62 -5.78
N ALA A 96 -2.27 -1.49 -6.78
CA ALA A 96 -2.09 -1.13 -8.17
C ALA A 96 -3.40 -1.34 -8.92
N THR A 97 -3.80 -0.35 -9.73
CA THR A 97 -4.95 -0.43 -10.63
C THR A 97 -4.48 -0.25 -12.07
N ASP A 98 -4.83 -1.19 -12.95
CA ASP A 98 -4.49 -1.07 -14.37
C ASP A 98 -5.55 -0.29 -15.16
N GLN A 99 -5.29 -0.12 -16.45
CA GLN A 99 -6.18 0.57 -17.37
C GLN A 99 -7.52 -0.16 -17.58
N ASN A 100 -7.60 -1.44 -17.27
CA ASN A 100 -8.82 -2.24 -17.36
C ASN A 100 -9.63 -2.17 -16.06
N GLY A 101 -9.17 -1.40 -15.06
CA GLY A 101 -9.82 -1.25 -13.77
C GLY A 101 -9.54 -2.41 -12.82
N ARG A 102 -8.61 -3.32 -13.13
CA ARG A 102 -8.23 -4.40 -12.22
C ARG A 102 -7.37 -3.82 -11.10
N ASN A 103 -7.80 -4.00 -9.86
CA ASN A 103 -7.12 -3.53 -8.66
C ASN A 103 -6.56 -4.71 -7.86
N ILE A 104 -5.26 -4.69 -7.54
CA ILE A 104 -4.61 -5.73 -6.74
C ILE A 104 -3.63 -5.13 -5.71
N PRO A 105 -3.46 -5.75 -4.53
CA PRO A 105 -2.46 -5.32 -3.56
C PRO A 105 -1.06 -5.72 -4.02
N ILE A 106 -0.13 -4.77 -4.00
CA ILE A 106 1.26 -4.96 -4.47
C ILE A 106 2.30 -4.76 -3.36
N ASN A 107 1.92 -4.18 -2.21
CA ASN A 107 2.78 -4.02 -1.05
C ASN A 107 1.89 -3.87 0.22
N PHE A 108 2.38 -4.23 1.41
CA PHE A 108 1.65 -4.08 2.67
C PHE A 108 2.58 -3.72 3.84
N ARG A 109 2.05 -3.05 4.86
CA ARG A 109 2.74 -2.73 6.12
C ARG A 109 1.82 -2.86 7.31
N ILE A 110 2.37 -3.33 8.42
CA ILE A 110 1.71 -3.21 9.72
C ILE A 110 2.18 -1.91 10.34
N TYR A 111 1.25 -1.02 10.67
CA TYR A 111 1.57 0.27 11.26
C TYR A 111 2.03 0.08 12.71
N ASP A 112 3.25 0.52 12.99
CA ASP A 112 3.84 0.50 14.33
C ASP A 112 4.06 1.94 14.84
N LYS A 113 3.42 2.27 15.97
CA LYS A 113 3.53 3.59 16.59
C LYS A 113 4.93 3.87 17.14
N SER A 114 5.71 2.83 17.46
CA SER A 114 7.06 2.96 17.99
C SER A 114 8.06 3.48 16.97
N GLU A 115 7.79 3.28 15.67
CA GLU A 115 8.65 3.77 14.59
C GLU A 115 8.57 5.29 14.39
N GLY A 116 7.58 5.96 15.01
CA GLY A 116 7.38 7.41 14.86
C GLY A 116 7.01 7.85 13.45
N LYS A 117 6.70 6.90 12.55
CA LYS A 117 6.31 7.14 11.15
C LYS A 117 4.83 7.49 11.04
N THR A 118 4.53 8.39 10.12
CA THR A 118 3.17 8.64 9.65
C THR A 118 2.80 7.62 8.57
N LYS A 119 1.51 7.50 8.26
CA LYS A 119 1.04 6.66 7.13
C LYS A 119 1.66 7.10 5.80
N ASN A 120 1.92 8.39 5.65
CA ASN A 120 2.58 8.94 4.46
C ASN A 120 4.05 8.52 4.39
N ASP A 121 4.75 8.41 5.52
CA ASP A 121 6.12 7.89 5.52
C ASP A 121 6.14 6.43 5.07
N TYR A 122 5.21 5.60 5.57
CA TYR A 122 5.05 4.22 5.08
C TYR A 122 4.74 4.18 3.58
N PHE A 123 3.85 5.05 3.08
CA PHE A 123 3.57 5.14 1.65
C PHE A 123 4.85 5.38 0.83
N MET A 124 5.66 6.34 1.25
CA MET A 124 6.89 6.71 0.56
C MET A 124 7.91 5.58 0.56
N ASP A 125 8.04 4.87 1.68
CA ASP A 125 8.87 3.67 1.79
C ASP A 125 8.38 2.55 0.84
N MET A 126 7.07 2.25 0.89
CA MET A 126 6.46 1.20 0.07
C MET A 126 6.57 1.49 -1.43
N LEU A 127 6.40 2.76 -1.82
CA LEU A 127 6.54 3.19 -3.21
C LEU A 127 7.99 3.11 -3.68
N SER A 128 8.93 3.56 -2.85
CA SER A 128 10.37 3.48 -3.14
C SER A 128 10.81 2.03 -3.35
N GLU A 129 10.33 1.11 -2.53
CA GLU A 129 10.62 -0.31 -2.67
C GLU A 129 10.06 -0.91 -3.95
N VAL A 130 8.78 -0.66 -4.26
CA VAL A 130 8.16 -1.19 -5.49
C VAL A 130 8.91 -0.70 -6.72
N LEU A 131 9.34 0.57 -6.73
CA LEU A 131 10.22 1.12 -7.76
C LEU A 131 11.55 0.36 -7.86
N ASN A 132 12.17 0.05 -6.72
CA ASN A 132 13.44 -0.68 -6.66
C ASN A 132 13.28 -2.15 -7.07
N TRP A 133 12.11 -2.76 -6.87
CA TRP A 133 11.78 -4.12 -7.32
C TRP A 133 11.54 -4.22 -8.83
N GLY A 134 11.72 -3.12 -9.58
CA GLY A 134 11.69 -3.10 -11.03
C GLY A 134 10.39 -2.58 -11.62
N GLN A 135 9.47 -2.07 -10.78
CA GLN A 135 8.26 -1.45 -11.25
C GLN A 135 8.59 -0.16 -12.01
N ARG A 136 8.19 -0.08 -13.28
CA ARG A 136 8.44 1.08 -14.13
C ARG A 136 7.27 2.05 -14.06
N PHE A 137 7.24 2.88 -13.03
CA PHE A 137 6.39 4.08 -13.07
C PHE A 137 7.05 5.12 -13.97
N ASN A 138 6.31 5.71 -14.90
CA ASN A 138 6.82 6.79 -15.74
C ASN A 138 6.81 8.11 -14.95
N LEU A 139 7.67 8.18 -13.92
CA LEU A 139 7.77 9.31 -13.00
C LEU A 139 8.29 10.59 -13.65
N LEU A 140 8.89 10.49 -14.85
CA LEU A 140 9.19 11.64 -15.69
C LEU A 140 7.87 12.27 -16.16
N GLN A 141 6.93 11.49 -16.70
CA GLN A 141 5.63 12.03 -17.13
C GLN A 141 4.64 12.27 -15.97
N GLY A 142 5.04 12.01 -14.73
CA GLY A 142 4.19 12.03 -13.56
C GLY A 142 3.40 10.73 -13.40
N GLN A 143 3.44 10.15 -12.20
CA GLN A 143 2.65 8.99 -11.85
C GLN A 143 1.40 9.44 -11.11
N VAL A 144 0.21 9.11 -11.61
CA VAL A 144 -1.03 9.38 -10.88
C VAL A 144 -1.11 8.43 -9.67
N VAL A 145 -1.31 9.03 -8.49
CA VAL A 145 -1.50 8.37 -7.21
C VAL A 145 -2.78 8.90 -6.60
N TRP A 146 -3.55 8.06 -5.92
CA TRP A 146 -4.67 8.54 -5.11
C TRP A 146 -4.25 8.66 -3.64
N LEU A 147 -4.43 9.84 -3.07
CA LEU A 147 -4.19 10.13 -1.66
C LEU A 147 -5.51 10.45 -0.97
N LYS A 148 -5.75 9.79 0.16
CA LYS A 148 -6.90 10.08 1.03
C LYS A 148 -6.86 11.55 1.45
N ASP A 149 -8.01 12.23 1.39
CA ASP A 149 -8.22 13.67 1.63
C ASP A 149 -7.70 14.62 0.52
N PHE A 150 -6.90 14.13 -0.44
CA PHE A 150 -6.38 14.93 -1.56
C PHE A 150 -6.85 14.44 -2.94
N GLY A 151 -7.44 13.26 -3.06
CA GLY A 151 -7.88 12.74 -4.37
C GLY A 151 -6.71 12.31 -5.25
N PHE A 152 -6.88 12.41 -6.57
CA PHE A 152 -5.83 12.10 -7.52
C PHE A 152 -4.77 13.19 -7.54
N VAL A 153 -3.52 12.78 -7.39
CA VAL A 153 -2.36 13.65 -7.46
C VAL A 153 -1.34 13.05 -8.41
N GLN A 154 -0.56 13.90 -9.07
CA GLN A 154 0.58 13.45 -9.84
C GLN A 154 1.84 13.51 -9.00
N LEU A 155 2.48 12.36 -8.90
CA LEU A 155 3.74 12.18 -8.22
C LEU A 155 4.88 12.25 -9.24
N PHE A 156 5.74 13.23 -9.07
CA PHE A 156 6.97 13.39 -9.83
C PHE A 156 8.15 13.00 -8.95
N LYS A 157 9.20 12.44 -9.55
CA LYS A 157 10.46 12.17 -8.86
C LYS A 157 11.54 13.06 -9.46
N THR A 158 12.20 13.84 -8.60
CA THR A 158 13.38 14.61 -8.97
C THR A 158 14.59 14.13 -8.19
N GLN A 159 15.76 14.28 -8.78
CA GLN A 159 17.03 14.06 -8.11
C GLN A 159 17.65 15.41 -7.79
N LEU A 160 17.79 15.72 -6.49
CA LEU A 160 18.43 16.96 -6.03
C LEU A 160 19.67 16.57 -5.22
N LYS A 161 20.85 16.84 -5.79
CA LYS A 161 22.14 16.37 -5.26
C LYS A 161 22.15 14.83 -5.16
N GLU A 162 22.50 14.28 -4.00
CA GLU A 162 22.55 12.83 -3.72
C GLU A 162 21.20 12.28 -3.19
N GLN A 163 20.15 13.10 -3.11
CA GLN A 163 18.87 12.71 -2.54
C GLN A 163 17.77 12.65 -3.61
N GLN A 164 16.98 11.58 -3.55
CA GLN A 164 15.75 11.47 -4.31
C GLN A 164 14.64 12.23 -3.59
N ARG A 165 13.92 13.08 -4.30
CA ARG A 165 12.75 13.80 -3.78
C ARG A 165 11.53 13.46 -4.62
N PHE A 166 10.42 13.18 -3.95
CA PHE A 166 9.14 13.04 -4.63
C PHE A 166 8.31 14.30 -4.38
N HIS A 167 7.70 14.79 -5.45
CA HIS A 167 6.83 15.96 -5.42
C HIS A 167 5.43 15.52 -5.76
N ILE A 168 4.47 16.02 -4.99
CA ILE A 168 3.05 15.77 -5.19
C ILE A 168 2.46 17.05 -5.78
N VAL A 169 1.88 16.93 -6.95
CA VAL A 169 1.10 18.00 -7.58
C VAL A 169 -0.37 17.58 -7.53
N HIS A 170 -1.16 18.40 -6.83
CA HIS A 170 -2.61 18.26 -6.78
C HIS A 170 -3.23 19.14 -7.87
N GLN A 171 -3.98 18.54 -8.80
CA GLN A 171 -4.72 19.25 -9.85
C GLN A 171 -6.09 18.61 -10.06
N ASP A 172 -7.05 19.41 -10.52
CA ASP A 172 -8.40 18.95 -10.88
C ASP A 172 -8.31 17.92 -12.02
N GLU A 173 -9.21 16.91 -12.02
CA GLU A 173 -9.13 15.67 -12.81
C GLU A 173 -8.86 15.82 -14.33
N ASP A 174 -9.06 17.00 -14.91
CA ASP A 174 -9.00 17.25 -16.35
C ASP A 174 -7.64 17.73 -16.89
N ASP A 175 -6.69 18.13 -16.05
CA ASP A 175 -5.36 18.60 -16.51
C ASP A 175 -4.23 17.76 -15.89
N LEU A 176 -3.78 16.73 -16.63
CA LEU A 176 -2.54 16.02 -16.30
C LEU A 176 -1.35 16.92 -16.64
N LEU A 177 -0.60 17.35 -15.62
CA LEU A 177 0.62 18.13 -15.78
C LEU A 177 1.72 17.27 -16.45
N SER A 178 2.37 17.83 -17.46
CA SER A 178 3.58 17.25 -18.03
C SER A 178 4.80 17.51 -17.14
N PHE A 179 5.91 16.80 -17.36
CA PHE A 179 7.16 17.05 -16.64
C PHE A 179 7.67 18.49 -16.82
N GLU A 180 7.54 19.04 -18.02
CA GLU A 180 7.92 20.42 -18.32
C GLU A 180 7.06 21.40 -17.54
N GLY A 181 5.74 21.19 -17.51
CA GLY A 181 4.81 21.97 -16.69
C GLY A 181 5.14 21.87 -15.19
N PHE A 182 5.53 20.68 -14.71
CA PHE A 182 6.00 20.50 -13.34
C PHE A 182 7.30 21.27 -13.08
N HIS A 183 8.27 21.21 -13.98
CA HIS A 183 9.53 21.92 -13.84
C HIS A 183 9.35 23.44 -13.81
N GLU A 184 8.49 23.99 -14.66
CA GLU A 184 8.15 25.41 -14.67
C GLU A 184 7.44 25.82 -13.37
N LEU A 185 6.45 25.04 -12.92
CA LEU A 185 5.76 25.27 -11.66
C LEU A 185 6.74 25.22 -10.48
N HIS A 186 7.58 24.18 -10.42
CA HIS A 186 8.60 24.02 -9.38
C HIS A 186 9.59 25.18 -9.37
N SER A 187 10.12 25.61 -10.52
CA SER A 187 11.03 26.76 -10.59
C SER A 187 10.36 28.08 -10.19
N SER A 188 9.09 28.30 -10.54
CA SER A 188 8.37 29.53 -10.18
C SER A 188 8.07 29.65 -8.67
N TYR A 189 7.69 28.54 -8.02
CA TYR A 189 7.38 28.52 -6.59
C TYR A 189 8.63 28.56 -5.72
N TRP A 190 9.72 27.91 -6.14
CA TRP A 190 10.93 27.78 -5.34
C TRP A 190 12.01 28.81 -5.66
N LYS A 191 11.83 29.66 -6.69
CA LYS A 191 12.79 30.70 -7.14
C LYS A 191 14.23 30.20 -7.28
N ILE A 192 14.40 29.01 -7.85
CA ILE A 192 15.70 28.41 -8.17
C ILE A 192 15.81 28.27 -9.68
#